data_AF-A0AAV2Z7S8-F1
#
_entry.id   AF-A0AAV2Z7S8-F1
#
_cell.length_a   1.000
_cell.length_b   1.000
_cell.length_c   1.000
_cell.angle_alpha   90.00
_cell.angle_beta   90.00
_cell.angle_gamma   90.00
#
_symmetry.space_group_name_H-M   'P 1'
#
loop_
_entity.id
_entity.type
_entity.pdbx_description
1 polymer ?
#
loop_
_entity_poly.entity_id
_entity_poly.type
_entity_poly.pdbx_seq_one_letter_code
_entity_poly.pdbx_strand_id
1 'polypeptide(L)'
;MIFAGLLVTRSLHPWASGMRYHWRSVSHGPFKTGTFGAYMSRDRYKDVARCLHFADNNAASASADRYYKVNLLVDALNKAFRSAFTLGKAISFNEGTRPSEVV
;
A
#
# COMPACT_ATOMS: atom_id res chain seq x y z
N MET A 1 6.56 4.19 -11.39
CA MET A 1 6.10 5.29 -10.52
C MET A 1 4.59 5.53 -10.52
N ILE A 2 3.88 5.41 -11.65
CA ILE A 2 2.42 5.68 -11.73
C ILE A 2 1.59 4.87 -10.71
N PHE A 3 1.82 3.56 -10.60
CA PHE A 3 1.08 2.71 -9.66
C PHE A 3 1.23 3.16 -8.19
N ALA A 4 2.46 3.50 -7.76
CA ALA A 4 2.73 4.01 -6.42
C ALA A 4 2.04 5.36 -6.18
N GLY A 5 2.03 6.26 -7.18
CA GLY A 5 1.29 7.52 -7.10
C GLY A 5 -0.22 7.33 -6.94
N LEU A 6 -0.80 6.34 -7.62
CA LEU A 6 -2.21 5.98 -7.45
C LEU A 6 -2.51 5.42 -6.05
N LEU A 7 -1.59 4.63 -5.48
CA LEU A 7 -1.70 4.15 -4.10
C LEU A 7 -1.68 5.30 -3.08
N VAL A 8 -0.76 6.25 -3.22
CA VAL A 8 -0.68 7.43 -2.35
C VAL A 8 -1.94 8.28 -2.47
N THR A 9 -2.39 8.54 -3.70
CA THR A 9 -3.61 9.33 -3.96
C THR A 9 -4.83 8.68 -3.32
N ARG A 10 -4.94 7.35 -3.39
CA ARG A 10 -5.99 6.59 -2.71
C ARG A 10 -5.92 6.73 -1.18
N SER A 11 -4.73 6.69 -0.59
CA SER A 11 -4.57 6.82 0.87
C SER A 11 -5.01 8.20 1.36
N LEU A 12 -4.83 9.24 0.55
CA LEU A 12 -5.25 10.61 0.85
C LEU A 12 -6.75 10.85 0.60
N HIS A 13 -7.32 10.19 -0.40
CA HIS A 13 -8.74 10.31 -0.74
C HIS A 13 -9.40 8.92 -0.76
N PRO A 14 -9.63 8.32 0.43
CA PRO A 14 -10.26 7.00 0.50
C PRO A 14 -11.74 7.11 0.14
N TRP A 15 -12.20 6.25 -0.75
CA TRP A 15 -13.62 6.16 -1.05
C TRP A 15 -14.25 5.02 -0.25
N ALA A 16 -15.26 5.33 0.56
CA ALA A 16 -15.98 4.35 1.40
C ALA A 16 -16.56 3.18 0.60
N SER A 17 -16.95 3.41 -0.67
CA SER A 17 -17.50 2.38 -1.55
C SER A 17 -16.44 1.47 -2.18
N GLY A 18 -15.15 1.75 -1.99
CA GLY A 18 -14.04 0.86 -2.37
C GLY A 18 -13.27 1.25 -3.64
N MET A 19 -12.22 0.47 -3.95
CA MET A 19 -11.19 0.78 -4.96
C MET A 19 -11.71 1.04 -6.38
N ARG A 20 -12.66 0.22 -6.84
CA ARG A 20 -13.15 0.27 -8.23
C ARG A 20 -13.74 1.63 -8.60
N TYR A 21 -14.21 2.37 -7.61
CA TYR A 21 -14.91 3.61 -7.83
C TYR A 21 -13.96 4.73 -8.31
N HIS A 22 -12.65 4.68 -8.02
CA HIS A 22 -11.68 5.65 -8.55
C HIS A 22 -11.63 5.70 -10.11
N TRP A 23 -12.10 4.65 -10.78
CA TRP A 23 -12.22 4.56 -12.25
C TRP A 23 -13.61 4.86 -12.80
N ARG A 24 -14.58 5.19 -11.95
CA ARG A 24 -15.94 5.49 -12.39
C ARG A 24 -15.95 6.84 -13.10
N SER A 25 -16.57 6.92 -14.28
CA SER A 25 -16.68 8.19 -15.04
C SER A 25 -17.88 9.05 -14.62
N VAL A 26 -18.74 8.54 -13.74
CA VAL A 26 -19.95 9.24 -13.28
C VAL A 26 -19.62 10.08 -12.05
N SER A 27 -19.68 11.40 -12.22
CA SER A 27 -19.42 12.36 -11.14
C SER A 27 -20.57 12.35 -10.13
N HIS A 28 -20.25 12.17 -8.85
CA HIS A 28 -21.17 12.43 -7.74
C HIS A 28 -20.59 13.60 -6.93
N GLY A 29 -21.28 14.74 -6.95
CA GLY A 29 -20.84 15.95 -6.24
C GLY A 29 -19.65 16.67 -6.89
N PRO A 30 -18.91 17.51 -6.14
CA PRO A 30 -17.86 18.39 -6.68
C PRO A 30 -16.55 17.67 -7.05
N PHE A 31 -16.44 16.37 -6.76
CA PHE A 31 -15.22 15.61 -6.99
C PHE A 31 -15.17 15.07 -8.42
N LYS A 32 -14.07 15.35 -9.13
CA LYS A 32 -13.80 14.77 -10.45
C LYS A 32 -13.57 13.26 -10.30
N THR A 33 -14.49 12.47 -10.82
CA THR A 33 -14.41 11.01 -10.86
C THR A 33 -13.66 10.54 -12.12
N GLY A 34 -13.04 9.37 -12.09
CA GLY A 34 -12.34 8.81 -13.26
C GLY A 34 -10.89 9.25 -13.41
N THR A 35 -10.35 10.01 -12.44
CA THR A 35 -8.97 10.50 -12.43
C THR A 35 -7.95 9.37 -12.57
N PHE A 36 -8.20 8.20 -11.98
CA PHE A 36 -7.28 7.07 -12.09
C PHE A 36 -7.22 6.51 -13.51
N GLY A 37 -8.35 6.54 -14.23
CA GLY A 37 -8.46 6.08 -15.62
C GLY A 37 -7.60 6.88 -16.60
N ALA A 38 -7.30 8.15 -16.28
CA ALA A 38 -6.40 8.97 -17.08
C ALA A 38 -4.93 8.51 -17.02
N TYR A 39 -4.54 7.81 -15.96
CA TYR A 39 -3.16 7.36 -15.75
C TYR A 39 -2.95 5.87 -15.98
N MET A 40 -3.94 5.03 -15.65
CA MET A 40 -3.85 3.59 -15.80
C MET A 40 -5.25 2.99 -15.89
N SER A 41 -5.48 2.03 -16.77
CA SER A 41 -6.75 1.30 -16.79
C SER A 41 -6.93 0.49 -15.51
N ARG A 42 -8.19 0.29 -15.10
CA ARG A 42 -8.52 -0.48 -13.89
C ARG A 42 -7.94 -1.89 -13.93
N ASP A 43 -8.01 -2.53 -15.09
CA ASP A 43 -7.60 -3.93 -15.20
C ASP A 43 -6.07 -4.05 -15.21
N ARG A 44 -5.37 -3.11 -15.87
CA ARG A 44 -3.90 -3.01 -15.73
C ARG A 44 -3.47 -2.77 -14.29
N TYR A 45 -4.19 -1.93 -13.55
CA TYR A 45 -3.91 -1.72 -12.13
C TYR A 45 -4.05 -3.02 -11.32
N LYS A 46 -5.10 -3.81 -11.57
CA LYS A 46 -5.28 -5.11 -10.90
C LYS A 46 -4.16 -6.09 -11.23
N ASP A 47 -3.74 -6.15 -12.49
CA ASP A 47 -2.67 -7.06 -12.91
C ASP A 47 -1.34 -6.68 -12.26
N VAL A 48 -1.00 -5.38 -12.25
CA VAL A 48 0.18 -4.89 -11.53
C VAL A 48 0.08 -5.17 -10.03
N ALA A 49 -1.09 -4.94 -9.42
CA ALA A 49 -1.29 -5.22 -8.01
C ALA A 49 -1.15 -6.71 -7.66
N ARG A 50 -1.56 -7.62 -8.56
CA ARG A 50 -1.40 -9.07 -8.38
C ARG A 50 0.03 -9.55 -8.50
N CYS A 51 0.82 -8.91 -9.36
CA CYS A 51 2.23 -9.25 -9.58
C CYS A 51 3.18 -8.51 -8.64
N LEU A 52 2.66 -7.75 -7.66
CA LEU A 52 3.49 -7.01 -6.72
C LEU A 52 4.10 -7.95 -5.68
N HIS A 53 5.39 -8.23 -5.83
CA HIS A 53 6.16 -9.07 -4.91
C HIS A 53 7.35 -8.29 -4.35
N PHE A 54 7.62 -8.46 -3.06
CA PHE A 54 8.72 -7.77 -2.36
C PHE A 54 9.86 -8.71 -1.95
N ALA A 55 9.67 -10.02 -2.12
CA ALA A 55 10.68 -11.03 -1.84
C ALA A 55 10.57 -12.16 -2.88
N ASP A 56 11.64 -12.92 -3.05
CA ASP A 56 11.65 -14.12 -3.86
C ASP A 56 10.79 -15.20 -3.20
N ASN A 57 9.81 -15.73 -3.93
CA ASN A 57 8.93 -16.80 -3.45
C ASN A 57 9.66 -18.13 -3.24
N ASN A 58 10.83 -18.31 -3.85
CA ASN A 58 11.68 -19.49 -3.71
C ASN A 58 12.81 -19.32 -2.68
N ALA A 59 12.79 -18.22 -1.92
CA ALA A 59 13.81 -17.97 -0.91
C ALA A 59 13.82 -19.10 0.14
N ALA A 60 15.01 -19.62 0.44
CA ALA A 60 15.20 -20.65 1.46
C ALA A 60 14.68 -20.21 2.85
N SER A 61 14.68 -18.90 3.12
CA SER A 61 14.14 -18.29 4.34
C SER A 61 12.63 -18.48 4.52
N ALA A 62 11.90 -18.87 3.47
CA ALA A 62 10.45 -19.08 3.52
C ALA A 62 10.02 -20.17 4.51
N SER A 63 10.90 -21.13 4.82
CA SER A 63 10.64 -22.19 5.80
C SER A 63 10.91 -21.77 7.24
N ALA A 64 11.75 -20.75 7.46
CA ALA A 64 12.21 -20.34 8.78
C ALA A 64 11.47 -19.11 9.32
N ASP A 65 10.97 -18.24 8.44
CA ASP A 65 10.42 -16.94 8.81
C ASP A 65 9.06 -16.71 8.14
N ARG A 66 8.00 -16.65 8.95
CA ARG A 66 6.62 -16.46 8.47
C ARG A 66 6.42 -15.13 7.73
N TYR A 67 7.22 -14.10 8.04
CA TYR A 67 7.07 -12.76 7.51
C TYR A 67 8.12 -12.40 6.45
N TYR A 68 8.88 -13.38 5.96
CA TYR A 68 9.99 -13.16 5.01
C TYR A 68 9.60 -12.31 3.78
N LYS A 69 8.34 -12.39 3.33
CA LYS A 69 7.83 -11.64 2.18
C LYS A 69 7.77 -10.13 2.39
N VAL A 70 7.66 -9.67 3.64
CA VAL A 70 7.55 -8.25 4.00
C VAL A 70 8.77 -7.74 4.75
N ASN A 71 9.63 -8.62 5.27
CA ASN A 71 10.77 -8.20 6.09
C ASN A 71 11.74 -7.29 5.35
N LEU A 72 11.95 -7.49 4.04
CA LEU A 72 12.75 -6.56 3.24
C LEU A 72 12.21 -5.12 3.29
N LEU A 73 10.88 -4.95 3.23
CA LEU A 73 10.25 -3.64 3.34
C LEU A 73 10.36 -3.07 4.76
N VAL A 74 10.12 -3.91 5.77
CA VAL A 74 10.20 -3.50 7.18
C VAL A 74 11.60 -3.01 7.51
N ASP A 75 12.64 -3.73 7.08
CA ASP A 75 14.03 -3.37 7.29
C ASP A 75 14.40 -2.07 6.57
N ALA A 76 13.97 -1.91 5.32
CA ALA A 76 14.18 -0.69 4.56
C ALA A 76 13.51 0.52 5.23
N LEU A 77 12.27 0.37 5.71
CA LEU A 77 11.54 1.41 6.43
C LEU A 77 12.22 1.75 7.77
N ASN A 78 12.59 0.73 8.56
CA ASN A 78 13.28 0.93 9.83
C ASN A 78 14.61 1.66 9.64
N LYS A 79 15.39 1.27 8.62
CA LYS A 79 16.64 1.94 8.27
C LYS A 79 16.41 3.39 7.88
N ALA A 80 15.41 3.65 7.03
CA ALA A 80 15.05 5.01 6.62
C ALA A 80 14.63 5.87 7.81
N PHE A 81 13.72 5.38 8.66
CA PHE A 81 13.25 6.13 9.83
C PHE A 81 14.38 6.42 10.83
N ARG A 82 15.24 5.44 11.12
CA ARG A 82 16.40 5.65 12.00
C ARG A 82 17.38 6.69 11.45
N SER A 83 17.53 6.77 10.12
CA SER A 83 18.40 7.77 9.50
C SER A 83 17.78 9.16 9.45
N ALA A 84 16.46 9.25 9.32
CA ALA A 84 15.75 10.51 9.07
C ALA A 84 15.16 11.15 10.34
N PHE A 85 15.03 10.40 11.45
CA PHE A 85 14.36 10.87 12.65
C PHE A 85 15.18 10.59 13.91
N THR A 86 15.45 11.64 14.69
CA THR A 86 16.07 11.52 16.02
C THR A 86 14.99 11.53 17.10
N LEU A 87 15.02 10.54 17.99
CA LEU A 87 14.04 10.42 19.07
C LEU A 87 14.20 11.55 20.08
N GLY A 88 13.07 12.13 20.51
CA GLY A 88 13.01 13.13 21.56
C GLY A 88 13.05 12.51 22.97
N LYS A 89 12.89 13.36 23.99
CA LYS A 89 12.98 12.97 25.42
C LYS A 89 11.88 12.01 25.88
N ALA A 90 10.74 11.98 25.20
CA ALA A 90 9.60 11.11 25.54
C ALA A 90 9.20 10.28 24.31
N ILE A 91 8.90 9.01 24.54
CA ILE A 91 8.49 8.04 23.53
C ILE A 91 7.22 7.37 24.04
N SER A 92 6.21 7.26 23.19
CA SER A 92 4.99 6.50 23.45
C SER A 92 4.98 5.23 22.61
N PHE A 93 4.65 4.11 23.23
CA PHE A 93 4.41 2.84 22.55
C PHE A 93 2.92 2.56 22.52
N ASN A 94 2.40 2.15 21.37
CA ASN A 94 1.01 1.74 21.20
C ASN A 94 0.93 0.60 20.17
N GLU A 95 -0.10 -0.23 20.27
CA GLU A 95 -0.39 -1.29 19.31
C GLU A 95 -1.40 -0.81 18.25
N GLY A 96 -1.13 -1.14 16.98
CA GLY A 96 -2.04 -0.90 15.88
C GLY A 96 -2.48 -2.22 15.26
N THR A 97 -3.67 -2.72 15.63
CA THR A 97 -4.20 -3.96 15.06
C THR A 97 -4.81 -3.70 13.68
N ARG A 98 -4.39 -4.49 12.69
CA ARG A 98 -5.07 -4.50 11.39
C ARG A 98 -6.15 -5.57 11.39
N PRO A 99 -7.38 -5.28 10.95
CA PRO A 99 -8.38 -6.30 10.76
C PRO A 99 -7.91 -7.26 9.65
N SER A 100 -7.85 -8.55 9.95
CA SER A 100 -7.69 -9.62 8.97
C SER A 100 -9.03 -10.30 8.76
N GLU A 101 -9.53 -10.31 7.52
CA GLU A 101 -10.63 -11.20 7.18
C GLU A 101 -10.10 -12.64 7.28
N VAL A 102 -10.66 -13.42 8.20
CA VAL A 102 -10.53 -14.88 8.18
C VAL A 102 -11.42 -15.32 7.02
N VAL A 103 -10.79 -15.62 5.88
CA VAL A 103 -11.45 -16.32 4.76
C VAL A 103 -11.62 -17.78 5.11
#